data_AF-A0A942UY38-F1
#
_entry.id   AF-A0A942UY38-F1
#
_cell.length_a   1.000
_cell.length_b   1.000
_cell.length_c   1.000
_cell.angle_alpha   90.00
_cell.angle_beta   90.00
_cell.angle_gamma   90.00
#
_symmetry.space_group_name_H-M   'P 1'
#
loop_
_entity.id
_entity.type
_entity.pdbx_description
1 polymer ?
#
loop_
_entity_poly.entity_id
_entity_poly.type
_entity_poly.pdbx_seq_one_letter_code
_entity_poly.pdbx_strand_id
1 'polypeptide(L)'
;MNSVNLNLDYLNKSLDVSSPLSTASFPAVSTDTLFYQPVIPQNLSFSSDIFPPAYQLPAGFADMFCANLQQNAWAGILGILANYKPPQIDLSLFTFNNNQFMSNYSDEDTSYFSYDSKQLKEKWKNKAPHLSDGFYNKATEVAKRVGCDPNDLLAVMYSESGLKPGAVNKNGGATGLIQFMPKTARGLGTTTQAIKNMSAEEQLVYVEKYINSVKKSAGIGANEKIGAGTLYALIFLPARAKRDVLASCNESNAYYSANKGLDRNGDGMITKDELAQRVRGYMA
;
A
#
# COMPACT_ATOMS: atom_id res chain seq x y z
N MET A 1 17.42 26.55 9.14
CA MET A 1 17.26 25.52 10.18
C MET A 1 16.11 24.62 9.77
N ASN A 2 16.42 23.32 9.60
CA ASN A 2 15.58 22.11 9.63
C ASN A 2 16.18 21.10 8.64
N SER A 3 17.13 20.32 9.13
CA SER A 3 17.76 19.20 8.45
C SER A 3 16.79 18.02 8.38
N VAL A 4 16.53 17.51 7.19
CA VAL A 4 15.85 16.23 6.98
C VAL A 4 16.91 15.14 7.04
N ASN A 5 16.97 14.42 8.16
CA ASN A 5 17.79 13.21 8.27
C ASN A 5 17.10 12.09 7.49
N LEU A 6 17.70 11.67 6.37
CA LEU A 6 17.35 10.40 5.73
C LEU A 6 17.80 9.27 6.67
N ASN A 7 16.82 8.58 7.25
CA ASN A 7 17.09 7.44 8.12
C ASN A 7 17.58 6.25 7.28
N LEU A 8 18.91 6.06 7.25
CA LEU A 8 19.60 4.97 6.58
C LEU A 8 19.30 3.57 7.17
N ASP A 9 18.59 3.48 8.29
CA ASP A 9 18.13 2.20 8.86
C ASP A 9 17.21 1.41 7.90
N TYR A 10 16.55 2.09 6.96
CA TYR A 10 15.69 1.43 5.97
C TYR A 10 16.48 0.65 4.91
N LEU A 11 17.71 1.05 4.61
CA LEU A 11 18.56 0.39 3.61
C LEU A 11 19.25 -0.86 4.17
N ASN A 12 19.53 -0.90 5.48
CA ASN A 12 20.15 -2.06 6.12
C ASN A 12 19.22 -3.28 6.21
N LYS A 13 17.89 -3.07 6.31
CA LYS A 13 16.91 -4.18 6.40
C LYS A 13 16.66 -4.91 5.09
N SER A 14 17.03 -4.33 3.94
CA SER A 14 16.89 -4.97 2.63
C SER A 14 18.11 -5.77 2.16
N LEU A 15 19.24 -5.72 2.89
CA LEU A 15 20.51 -6.28 2.42
C LEU A 15 21.25 -7.20 3.41
N ASP A 16 20.68 -7.50 4.58
CA ASP A 16 21.26 -8.43 5.57
C ASP A 16 22.76 -8.18 5.88
N VAL A 17 23.12 -6.91 6.10
CA VAL A 17 24.50 -6.51 6.44
C VAL A 17 24.57 -6.16 7.92
N SER A 18 25.23 -7.00 8.73
CA SER A 18 25.28 -6.91 10.19
C SER A 18 26.40 -5.99 10.72
N SER A 19 26.53 -4.75 10.23
CA SER A 19 27.44 -3.75 10.83
C SER A 19 26.93 -2.31 10.68
N PRO A 20 27.07 -1.41 11.69
CA PRO A 20 26.59 -0.04 11.60
C PRO A 20 27.52 0.84 10.76
N LEU A 21 26.98 1.53 9.75
CA LEU A 21 27.69 2.58 9.00
C LEU A 21 27.73 3.86 9.86
N SER A 22 28.93 4.37 10.15
CA SER A 22 29.12 5.60 10.89
C SER A 22 28.85 6.85 10.02
N THR A 23 28.44 7.92 10.70
CA THR A 23 27.87 9.16 10.15
C THR A 23 28.83 9.96 9.27
N ALA A 24 28.40 10.28 8.04
CA ALA A 24 29.00 11.35 7.24
C ALA A 24 28.15 12.64 7.35
N SER A 25 28.77 13.77 7.65
CA SER A 25 28.12 15.09 7.72
C SER A 25 28.11 15.77 6.35
N PHE A 26 26.99 16.38 5.96
CA PHE A 26 26.84 17.13 4.70
C PHE A 26 26.86 18.65 4.92
N PRO A 27 27.50 19.46 4.05
CA PRO A 27 27.48 20.91 4.16
C PRO A 27 26.16 21.54 3.63
N ALA A 28 25.86 22.77 4.07
CA ALA A 28 24.61 23.48 3.76
C ALA A 28 24.51 23.98 2.31
N VAL A 29 23.28 23.98 1.76
CA VAL A 29 22.94 24.27 0.36
C VAL A 29 22.70 25.77 0.12
N SER A 30 23.29 26.30 -0.95
CA SER A 30 22.98 27.61 -1.54
C SER A 30 21.99 27.45 -2.70
N THR A 31 20.95 28.28 -2.73
CA THR A 31 19.93 28.32 -3.79
C THR A 31 20.44 29.15 -4.96
N ASP A 32 21.02 28.52 -5.97
CA ASP A 32 20.90 28.88 -7.40
C ASP A 32 21.86 28.04 -8.25
N THR A 33 21.38 27.60 -9.42
CA THR A 33 21.99 26.70 -10.45
C THR A 33 21.84 25.19 -10.23
N LEU A 34 20.94 24.55 -11.00
CA LEU A 34 20.63 23.11 -10.97
C LEU A 34 21.43 22.33 -12.04
N PHE A 35 22.75 22.23 -11.85
CA PHE A 35 23.56 21.09 -12.31
C PHE A 35 24.60 20.82 -11.23
N TYR A 36 24.32 19.87 -10.34
CA TYR A 36 25.25 19.45 -9.29
C TYR A 36 25.89 18.11 -9.67
N GLN A 37 27.22 18.09 -9.78
CA GLN A 37 28.04 16.88 -9.82
C GLN A 37 28.56 16.63 -8.39
N PRO A 38 28.19 15.54 -7.70
CA PRO A 38 28.76 15.25 -6.39
C PRO A 38 30.21 14.76 -6.51
N VAL A 39 31.10 15.28 -5.66
CA VAL A 39 32.49 14.80 -5.54
C VAL A 39 32.50 13.53 -4.67
N ILE A 40 33.01 12.42 -5.20
CA ILE A 40 33.08 11.12 -4.51
C ILE A 40 34.40 11.01 -3.73
N PRO A 41 34.41 10.52 -2.47
CA PRO A 41 35.63 10.37 -1.68
C PRO A 41 36.58 9.34 -2.30
N GLN A 42 37.88 9.67 -2.36
CA GLN A 42 38.89 8.90 -3.10
C GLN A 42 39.38 7.61 -2.41
N ASN A 43 38.88 7.26 -1.21
CA ASN A 43 39.53 6.25 -0.36
C ASN A 43 38.57 5.15 0.13
N LEU A 44 37.86 4.47 -0.79
CA LEU A 44 37.17 3.21 -0.49
C LEU A 44 38.17 2.04 -0.65
N SER A 45 38.69 1.50 0.45
CA SER A 45 39.50 0.28 0.43
C SER A 45 38.67 -0.94 0.82
N PHE A 46 38.61 -1.95 -0.04
CA PHE A 46 38.05 -3.27 0.28
C PHE A 46 39.17 -4.18 0.79
N SER A 47 39.07 -4.71 2.03
CA SER A 47 40.01 -5.72 2.52
C SER A 47 39.79 -7.03 1.79
N SER A 48 40.87 -7.72 1.44
CA SER A 48 40.91 -8.97 0.67
C SER A 48 40.33 -10.20 1.38
N ASP A 49 39.73 -10.05 2.57
CA ASP A 49 39.35 -11.16 3.43
C ASP A 49 37.95 -11.73 3.16
N ILE A 50 37.28 -11.34 2.07
CA ILE A 50 35.91 -11.76 1.73
C ILE A 50 35.87 -13.01 0.81
N PHE A 51 37.01 -13.52 0.35
CA PHE A 51 37.04 -14.73 -0.50
C PHE A 51 37.82 -15.88 0.16
N PRO A 52 37.23 -17.08 0.31
CA PRO A 52 37.99 -18.26 0.75
C PRO A 52 39.06 -18.64 -0.29
N PRO A 53 40.16 -19.33 0.11
CA PRO A 53 41.34 -19.54 -0.70
C PRO A 53 41.13 -20.66 -1.73
N ALA A 54 40.36 -20.36 -2.78
CA ALA A 54 40.36 -21.11 -4.02
C ALA A 54 39.90 -20.13 -5.10
N TYR A 55 40.87 -19.52 -5.79
CA TYR A 55 40.80 -18.68 -7.00
C TYR A 55 41.73 -17.48 -6.81
N GLN A 56 43.01 -17.67 -7.09
CA GLN A 56 43.90 -16.53 -7.33
C GLN A 56 43.51 -15.93 -8.69
N LEU A 57 42.94 -14.73 -8.67
CA LEU A 57 42.65 -13.98 -9.90
C LEU A 57 43.96 -13.47 -10.53
N PRO A 58 44.03 -13.35 -11.87
CA PRO A 58 45.24 -12.89 -12.55
C PRO A 58 45.63 -11.46 -12.13
N ALA A 59 46.92 -11.16 -12.08
CA ALA A 59 47.43 -9.82 -11.80
C ALA A 59 46.87 -8.81 -12.83
N GLY A 60 46.27 -7.71 -12.33
CA GLY A 60 45.61 -6.66 -13.13
C GLY A 60 44.08 -6.74 -13.20
N PHE A 61 43.44 -7.79 -12.68
CA PHE A 61 41.98 -7.90 -12.67
C PHE A 61 41.29 -6.83 -11.80
N ALA A 62 41.92 -6.42 -10.68
CA ALA A 62 41.42 -5.34 -9.82
C ALA A 62 41.46 -3.96 -10.49
N ASP A 63 42.48 -3.70 -11.32
CA ASP A 63 42.63 -2.42 -12.04
C ASP A 63 41.57 -2.26 -13.16
N MET A 64 41.13 -3.37 -13.74
CA MET A 64 40.01 -3.40 -14.70
C MET A 64 38.65 -3.05 -14.07
N PHE A 65 38.48 -3.33 -12.77
CA PHE A 65 37.24 -3.01 -12.04
C PHE A 65 37.13 -1.52 -11.68
N CYS A 66 38.25 -0.85 -11.41
CA CYS A 66 38.23 0.56 -11.01
C CYS A 66 37.95 1.52 -12.19
N ALA A 67 38.34 1.18 -13.41
CA ALA A 67 38.18 2.07 -14.57
C ALA A 67 36.79 2.03 -15.23
N ASN A 68 36.05 0.91 -15.12
CA ASN A 68 34.80 0.68 -15.87
C ASN A 68 33.50 0.81 -15.06
N LEU A 69 33.57 1.05 -13.75
CA LEU A 69 32.39 1.20 -12.89
C LEU A 69 31.76 2.60 -12.96
N GLN A 70 32.50 3.64 -13.36
CA GLN A 70 31.97 5.02 -13.32
C GLN A 70 31.04 5.36 -14.49
N GLN A 71 31.27 4.84 -15.70
CA GLN A 71 30.37 5.06 -16.85
C GLN A 71 29.25 4.02 -16.94
N ASN A 72 29.55 2.75 -16.63
CA ASN A 72 28.58 1.67 -16.78
C ASN A 72 27.58 1.56 -15.63
N ALA A 73 27.89 2.10 -14.43
CA ALA A 73 26.89 2.19 -13.36
C ALA A 73 25.82 3.24 -13.67
N TRP A 74 26.17 4.37 -14.29
CA TRP A 74 25.20 5.38 -14.73
C TRP A 74 24.42 4.94 -15.97
N ALA A 75 25.08 4.33 -16.96
CA ALA A 75 24.39 3.72 -18.10
C ALA A 75 23.52 2.52 -17.68
N GLY A 76 23.93 1.78 -16.63
CA GLY A 76 23.17 0.70 -16.03
C GLY A 76 21.98 1.19 -15.23
N ILE A 77 22.11 2.26 -14.43
CA ILE A 77 21.00 2.89 -13.70
C ILE A 77 20.03 3.56 -14.68
N LEU A 78 20.52 4.30 -15.67
CA LEU A 78 19.69 4.86 -16.74
C LEU A 78 19.09 3.78 -17.62
N GLY A 79 19.77 2.66 -17.84
CA GLY A 79 19.24 1.49 -18.56
C GLY A 79 18.18 0.74 -17.75
N ILE A 80 18.34 0.64 -16.44
CA ILE A 80 17.32 0.12 -15.51
C ILE A 80 16.13 1.05 -15.48
N LEU A 81 16.32 2.38 -15.41
CA LEU A 81 15.24 3.37 -15.40
C LEU A 81 14.55 3.51 -16.77
N ALA A 82 15.28 3.39 -17.88
CA ALA A 82 14.75 3.43 -19.25
C ALA A 82 13.99 2.14 -19.60
N ASN A 83 14.37 1.00 -19.00
CA ASN A 83 13.65 -0.28 -19.14
C ASN A 83 12.73 -0.59 -17.94
N TYR A 84 12.65 0.31 -16.95
CA TYR A 84 11.72 0.18 -15.83
C TYR A 84 10.31 0.44 -16.36
N LYS A 85 9.65 -0.64 -16.77
CA LYS A 85 8.21 -0.63 -16.97
C LYS A 85 7.61 -0.73 -15.57
N PRO A 86 6.95 0.31 -15.04
CA PRO A 86 6.27 0.20 -13.75
C PRO A 86 5.35 -1.04 -13.81
N PRO A 87 5.23 -1.84 -12.73
CA PRO A 87 4.42 -3.04 -12.74
C PRO A 87 3.05 -2.68 -13.31
N GLN A 88 2.78 -3.21 -14.50
CA GLN A 88 1.51 -2.95 -15.18
C GLN A 88 0.48 -3.69 -14.35
N ILE A 89 -0.46 -2.95 -13.77
CA ILE A 89 -1.60 -3.55 -13.09
C ILE A 89 -2.33 -4.35 -14.16
N ASP A 90 -2.35 -5.67 -14.03
CA ASP A 90 -3.14 -6.52 -14.90
C ASP A 90 -4.61 -6.32 -14.54
N LEU A 91 -5.25 -5.39 -15.23
CA LEU A 91 -6.67 -5.07 -15.05
C LEU A 91 -7.57 -6.25 -15.42
N SER A 92 -7.08 -7.26 -16.15
CA SER A 92 -7.82 -8.50 -16.44
C SER A 92 -8.00 -9.38 -15.20
N LEU A 93 -7.23 -9.17 -14.14
CA LEU A 93 -7.48 -9.79 -12.83
C LEU A 93 -8.71 -9.20 -12.12
N PHE A 94 -9.18 -8.03 -12.58
CA PHE A 94 -10.31 -7.29 -12.03
C PHE A 94 -11.47 -7.15 -13.05
N THR A 95 -11.50 -7.95 -14.12
CA THR A 95 -12.62 -7.93 -15.07
C THR A 95 -13.84 -8.59 -14.45
N PHE A 96 -14.91 -7.80 -14.31
CA PHE A 96 -16.23 -8.28 -13.92
C PHE A 96 -17.16 -8.18 -15.13
N ASN A 97 -18.02 -9.17 -15.33
CA ASN A 97 -18.96 -9.17 -16.47
C ASN A 97 -19.98 -8.04 -16.29
N ASN A 98 -19.98 -7.08 -17.22
CA ASN A 98 -20.70 -5.80 -17.10
C ASN A 98 -22.24 -5.87 -17.24
N ASN A 99 -22.83 -7.06 -17.40
CA ASN A 99 -24.27 -7.21 -17.67
C ASN A 99 -25.15 -7.25 -16.40
N GLN A 100 -24.70 -6.65 -15.30
CA GLN A 100 -25.43 -6.60 -14.02
C GLN A 100 -25.48 -5.18 -13.42
N PHE A 101 -25.07 -4.16 -14.17
CA PHE A 101 -24.94 -2.78 -13.70
C PHE A 101 -26.13 -1.91 -14.13
N MET A 102 -27.32 -2.18 -13.60
CA MET A 102 -28.44 -1.23 -13.65
C MET A 102 -29.24 -1.31 -12.35
N SER A 103 -28.83 -0.51 -11.35
CA SER A 103 -29.69 -0.05 -10.27
C SER A 103 -29.52 1.47 -10.15
N ASN A 104 -30.59 2.17 -9.75
CA ASN A 104 -30.57 3.60 -9.43
C ASN A 104 -29.74 3.80 -8.16
N TYR A 105 -28.43 3.80 -8.32
CA TYR A 105 -27.43 3.91 -7.27
C TYR A 105 -27.26 5.39 -6.87
N SER A 106 -27.52 5.71 -5.60
CA SER A 106 -27.08 6.95 -4.97
C SER A 106 -26.34 6.59 -3.68
N ASP A 107 -25.10 7.02 -3.55
CA ASP A 107 -24.34 6.86 -2.31
C ASP A 107 -24.92 7.75 -1.19
N GLU A 108 -24.53 7.47 0.05
CA GLU A 108 -24.85 8.32 1.20
C GLU A 108 -24.33 9.77 1.01
N ASP A 109 -24.88 10.72 1.77
CA ASP A 109 -24.43 12.12 1.72
C ASP A 109 -22.91 12.20 1.94
N THR A 110 -22.15 12.69 0.95
CA THR A 110 -20.67 12.79 1.02
C THR A 110 -20.20 14.24 1.22
N SER A 111 -21.12 15.13 1.59
CA SER A 111 -20.82 16.55 1.85
C SER A 111 -19.99 16.76 3.13
N TYR A 112 -20.03 15.81 4.07
CA TYR A 112 -19.41 15.92 5.40
C TYR A 112 -17.91 15.57 5.46
N PHE A 113 -17.31 15.09 4.37
CA PHE A 113 -15.93 14.58 4.40
C PHE A 113 -14.94 15.64 4.87
N SER A 114 -14.20 15.33 5.94
CA SER A 114 -13.14 16.18 6.49
C SER A 114 -11.78 15.52 6.33
N TYR A 115 -10.85 16.21 5.66
CA TYR A 115 -9.50 15.72 5.38
C TYR A 115 -8.46 16.34 6.31
N ASP A 116 -8.73 16.32 7.63
CA ASP A 116 -7.81 16.77 8.66
C ASP A 116 -7.16 15.57 9.37
N SER A 117 -5.87 15.36 9.10
CA SER A 117 -5.13 14.22 9.66
C SER A 117 -4.94 14.30 11.18
N LYS A 118 -4.96 15.50 11.77
CA LYS A 118 -4.87 15.67 13.22
C LYS A 118 -6.18 15.26 13.88
N GLN A 119 -7.32 15.66 13.32
CA GLN A 119 -8.64 15.21 13.79
C GLN A 119 -8.78 13.70 13.65
N LEU A 120 -8.34 13.15 12.51
CA LEU A 120 -8.33 11.71 12.27
C LEU A 120 -7.51 10.98 13.35
N LYS A 121 -6.26 11.41 13.59
CA LYS A 121 -5.41 10.84 14.64
C LYS A 121 -6.06 10.94 16.00
N GLU A 122 -6.60 12.09 16.37
CA GLU A 122 -7.20 12.32 17.68
C GLU A 122 -8.36 11.35 17.95
N LYS A 123 -9.18 11.09 16.92
CA LYS A 123 -10.30 10.15 17.00
C LYS A 123 -9.85 8.68 17.11
N TRP A 124 -8.77 8.30 16.43
CA TRP A 124 -8.36 6.89 16.30
C TRP A 124 -7.21 6.46 17.22
N LYS A 125 -6.49 7.39 17.86
CA LYS A 125 -5.28 7.09 18.66
C LYS A 125 -5.48 6.04 19.75
N ASN A 126 -6.68 5.96 20.35
CA ASN A 126 -6.96 4.97 21.40
C ASN A 126 -7.16 3.55 20.83
N LYS A 127 -7.70 3.43 19.62
CA LYS A 127 -7.93 2.13 18.95
C LYS A 127 -6.67 1.64 18.23
N ALA A 128 -5.80 2.55 17.81
CA ALA A 128 -4.59 2.23 17.08
C ALA A 128 -3.37 3.05 17.58
N PRO A 129 -2.95 2.84 18.83
CA PRO A 129 -1.84 3.60 19.44
C PRO A 129 -0.48 3.30 18.78
N HIS A 130 -0.38 2.23 18.00
CA HIS A 130 0.83 1.81 17.28
C HIS A 130 1.03 2.50 15.92
N LEU A 131 0.06 3.30 15.44
CA LEU A 131 0.15 3.97 14.15
C LEU A 131 0.86 5.33 14.27
N SER A 132 1.73 5.62 13.30
CA SER A 132 2.51 6.85 13.24
C SER A 132 1.70 8.05 12.72
N ASP A 133 2.22 9.25 12.95
CA ASP A 133 1.65 10.49 12.38
C ASP A 133 1.72 10.46 10.85
N GLY A 134 2.78 9.87 10.30
CA GLY A 134 2.95 9.61 8.86
C GLY A 134 1.81 8.76 8.29
N PHE A 135 1.37 7.72 9.02
CA PHE A 135 0.21 6.93 8.62
C PHE A 135 -1.05 7.78 8.52
N TYR A 136 -1.38 8.59 9.53
CA TYR A 136 -2.61 9.40 9.51
C TYR A 136 -2.59 10.46 8.41
N ASN A 137 -1.43 11.09 8.16
CA ASN A 137 -1.23 12.00 7.04
C ASN A 137 -1.48 11.27 5.71
N LYS A 138 -0.81 10.13 5.50
CA LYS A 138 -0.92 9.37 4.25
C LYS A 138 -2.33 8.82 4.04
N ALA A 139 -2.99 8.32 5.08
CA ALA A 139 -4.35 7.80 4.98
C ALA A 139 -5.34 8.90 4.59
N THR A 140 -5.17 10.10 5.15
CA THR A 140 -5.97 11.29 4.79
C THR A 140 -5.79 11.65 3.32
N GLU A 141 -4.56 11.65 2.83
CA GLU A 141 -4.29 11.90 1.41
C GLU A 141 -4.86 10.83 0.49
N VAL A 142 -4.74 9.54 0.86
CA VAL A 142 -5.30 8.42 0.11
C VAL A 142 -6.81 8.54 0.04
N ALA A 143 -7.48 8.80 1.17
CA ALA A 143 -8.92 8.99 1.23
C ALA A 143 -9.36 10.13 0.30
N LYS A 144 -8.62 11.25 0.29
CA LYS A 144 -8.88 12.37 -0.61
C LYS A 144 -8.75 12.01 -2.09
N ARG A 145 -7.72 11.27 -2.47
CA ARG A 145 -7.49 10.83 -3.86
C ARG A 145 -8.52 9.79 -4.33
N VAL A 146 -8.94 8.91 -3.43
CA VAL A 146 -9.96 7.90 -3.68
C VAL A 146 -11.38 8.49 -3.66
N GLY A 147 -11.60 9.61 -2.97
CA GLY A 147 -12.89 10.24 -2.81
C GLY A 147 -13.75 9.60 -1.71
N CYS A 148 -13.18 9.22 -0.57
CA CYS A 148 -13.92 8.73 0.59
C CYS A 148 -13.58 9.51 1.87
N ASP A 149 -14.37 9.37 2.94
CA ASP A 149 -14.01 9.91 4.25
C ASP A 149 -12.79 9.15 4.83
N PRO A 150 -11.79 9.84 5.40
CA PRO A 150 -10.65 9.16 6.00
C PRO A 150 -11.02 8.31 7.22
N ASN A 151 -12.09 8.65 7.97
CA ASN A 151 -12.55 7.79 9.05
C ASN A 151 -13.20 6.51 8.51
N ASP A 152 -13.96 6.57 7.43
CA ASP A 152 -14.50 5.37 6.78
C ASP A 152 -13.37 4.47 6.29
N LEU A 153 -12.32 5.04 5.70
CA LEU A 153 -11.13 4.29 5.29
C LEU A 153 -10.47 3.56 6.47
N LEU A 154 -10.25 4.25 7.60
CA LEU A 154 -9.70 3.62 8.80
C LEU A 154 -10.65 2.60 9.41
N ALA A 155 -11.96 2.86 9.39
CA ALA A 155 -12.97 1.96 9.93
C ALA A 155 -13.09 0.66 9.12
N VAL A 156 -12.97 0.72 7.79
CA VAL A 156 -12.87 -0.48 6.96
C VAL A 156 -11.58 -1.24 7.28
N MET A 157 -10.42 -0.57 7.35
CA MET A 157 -9.17 -1.24 7.74
C MET A 157 -9.23 -1.84 9.15
N TYR A 158 -9.95 -1.20 10.07
CA TYR A 158 -10.20 -1.72 11.41
C TYR A 158 -11.10 -2.94 11.39
N SER A 159 -12.16 -2.95 10.56
CA SER A 159 -13.01 -4.11 10.36
C SER A 159 -12.22 -5.32 9.82
N GLU A 160 -11.33 -5.07 8.86
CA GLU A 160 -10.56 -6.10 8.16
C GLU A 160 -9.41 -6.68 8.99
N SER A 161 -8.69 -5.84 9.74
CA SER A 161 -7.44 -6.25 10.40
C SER A 161 -7.29 -5.75 11.83
N GLY A 162 -8.22 -4.93 12.33
CA GLY A 162 -8.03 -4.15 13.55
C GLY A 162 -6.91 -3.11 13.40
N LEU A 163 -6.71 -2.57 12.19
CA LEU A 163 -5.59 -1.68 11.83
C LEU A 163 -4.21 -2.30 12.05
N LYS A 164 -4.08 -3.63 11.89
CA LYS A 164 -2.83 -4.36 12.08
C LYS A 164 -2.20 -4.68 10.72
N PRO A 165 -1.10 -4.01 10.32
CA PRO A 165 -0.47 -4.26 9.02
C PRO A 165 0.11 -5.68 8.88
N GLY A 166 0.47 -6.33 9.98
CA GLY A 166 0.96 -7.71 9.98
C GLY A 166 -0.12 -8.80 10.09
N ALA A 167 -1.42 -8.44 10.11
CA ALA A 167 -2.50 -9.41 10.26
C ALA A 167 -2.54 -10.38 9.07
N VAL A 168 -2.64 -11.68 9.36
CA VAL A 168 -2.75 -12.75 8.36
C VAL A 168 -3.92 -13.65 8.72
N ASN A 169 -4.86 -13.81 7.79
CA ASN A 169 -5.89 -14.84 7.88
C ASN A 169 -5.29 -16.21 7.55
N LYS A 170 -5.33 -17.13 8.52
CA LYS A 170 -4.85 -18.51 8.35
C LYS A 170 -5.61 -19.27 7.25
N ASN A 171 -6.86 -18.87 7.02
CA ASN A 171 -7.73 -19.43 6.00
C ASN A 171 -7.66 -18.53 4.76
N GLY A 172 -6.83 -18.92 3.79
CA GLY A 172 -6.72 -18.25 2.48
C GLY A 172 -5.60 -17.20 2.36
N GLY A 173 -4.91 -16.85 3.46
CA GLY A 173 -3.71 -16.03 3.41
C GLY A 173 -3.93 -14.55 3.10
N ALA A 174 -5.12 -14.03 3.43
CA ALA A 174 -5.43 -12.61 3.36
C ALA A 174 -4.53 -11.83 4.32
N THR A 175 -3.90 -10.73 3.88
CA THR A 175 -2.86 -10.05 4.66
C THR A 175 -2.97 -8.53 4.65
N GLY A 176 -2.64 -7.89 5.77
CA GLY A 176 -2.48 -6.44 5.85
C GLY A 176 -3.76 -5.69 6.19
N LEU A 177 -3.68 -4.36 6.07
CA LEU A 177 -4.70 -3.41 6.54
C LEU A 177 -6.11 -3.70 6.01
N ILE A 178 -6.21 -4.08 4.72
CA ILE A 178 -7.47 -4.44 4.06
C ILE A 178 -7.55 -5.93 3.68
N GLN A 179 -6.73 -6.78 4.32
CA GLN A 179 -6.69 -8.22 4.07
C GLN A 179 -6.56 -8.59 2.58
N PHE A 180 -5.50 -8.08 1.93
CA PHE A 180 -5.19 -8.38 0.53
C PHE A 180 -5.08 -9.90 0.31
N MET A 181 -5.95 -10.44 -0.55
CA MET A 181 -5.85 -11.83 -0.99
C MET A 181 -4.58 -12.06 -1.82
N PRO A 182 -3.99 -13.27 -1.80
CA PRO A 182 -2.76 -13.56 -2.57
C PRO A 182 -2.83 -13.23 -4.06
N LYS A 183 -3.98 -13.49 -4.71
CA LYS A 183 -4.20 -13.14 -6.13
C LYS A 183 -4.21 -11.62 -6.33
N THR A 184 -4.88 -10.89 -5.44
CA THR A 184 -4.93 -9.43 -5.46
C THR A 184 -3.54 -8.83 -5.28
N ALA A 185 -2.77 -9.27 -4.29
CA ALA A 185 -1.42 -8.80 -4.05
C ALA A 185 -0.52 -8.96 -5.30
N ARG A 186 -0.58 -10.12 -5.96
CA ARG A 186 0.14 -10.36 -7.22
C ARG A 186 -0.29 -9.42 -8.33
N GLY A 187 -1.60 -9.18 -8.50
CA GLY A 187 -2.12 -8.25 -9.49
C GLY A 187 -1.69 -6.79 -9.28
N LEU A 188 -1.33 -6.43 -8.04
CA LEU A 188 -0.79 -5.12 -7.67
C LEU A 188 0.75 -5.05 -7.78
N GLY A 189 1.40 -6.11 -8.28
CA GLY A 189 2.85 -6.19 -8.42
C GLY A 189 3.60 -6.42 -7.10
N THR A 190 2.98 -7.10 -6.14
CA THR A 190 3.60 -7.46 -4.84
C THR A 190 3.19 -8.87 -4.40
N THR A 191 3.48 -9.25 -3.16
CA THR A 191 3.04 -10.51 -2.55
C THR A 191 2.49 -10.26 -1.15
N THR A 192 1.67 -11.17 -0.63
CA THR A 192 1.20 -11.09 0.76
C THR A 192 2.35 -11.17 1.76
N GLN A 193 3.44 -11.87 1.44
CA GLN A 193 4.64 -11.91 2.28
C GLN A 193 5.34 -10.54 2.32
N ALA A 194 5.45 -9.84 1.18
CA ALA A 194 5.99 -8.49 1.14
C ALA A 194 5.07 -7.51 1.88
N ILE A 195 3.75 -7.57 1.67
CA ILE A 195 2.76 -6.76 2.38
C ILE A 195 2.88 -6.96 3.90
N LYS A 196 3.00 -8.20 4.37
CA LYS A 196 3.16 -8.50 5.81
C LYS A 196 4.34 -7.77 6.45
N ASN A 197 5.42 -7.61 5.68
CA ASN A 197 6.67 -6.99 6.12
C ASN A 197 6.67 -5.46 5.95
N MET A 198 5.65 -4.89 5.29
CA MET A 198 5.46 -3.45 5.16
C MET A 198 4.88 -2.86 6.45
N SER A 199 5.31 -1.65 6.76
CA SER A 199 4.61 -0.76 7.69
C SER A 199 3.19 -0.46 7.22
N ALA A 200 2.33 -0.01 8.15
CA ALA A 200 0.98 0.43 7.80
C ALA A 200 0.99 1.54 6.75
N GLU A 201 1.95 2.47 6.82
CA GLU A 201 2.06 3.59 5.89
C GLU A 201 2.43 3.14 4.47
N GLU A 202 3.36 2.19 4.33
CA GLU A 202 3.72 1.61 3.02
C GLU A 202 2.55 0.86 2.39
N GLN A 203 1.75 0.14 3.20
CA GLN A 203 0.58 -0.56 2.70
C GLN A 203 -0.47 0.37 2.09
N LEU A 204 -0.55 1.64 2.52
CA LEU A 204 -1.52 2.61 1.99
C LEU A 204 -1.32 2.89 0.49
N VAL A 205 -0.11 2.74 -0.04
CA VAL A 205 0.16 2.81 -1.48
C VAL A 205 -0.60 1.71 -2.23
N TYR A 206 -0.64 0.50 -1.67
CA TYR A 206 -1.35 -0.63 -2.26
C TYR A 206 -2.86 -0.56 -2.01
N VAL A 207 -3.28 0.00 -0.88
CA VAL A 207 -4.70 0.25 -0.59
C VAL A 207 -5.27 1.21 -1.64
N GLU A 208 -4.58 2.32 -1.90
CA GLU A 208 -4.97 3.28 -2.93
C GLU A 208 -5.06 2.63 -4.32
N LYS A 209 -4.00 1.91 -4.74
CA LYS A 209 -3.97 1.20 -6.03
C LYS A 209 -5.13 0.22 -6.16
N TYR A 210 -5.40 -0.55 -5.11
CA TYR A 210 -6.48 -1.52 -5.10
C TYR A 210 -7.85 -0.85 -5.25
N ILE A 211 -8.17 0.12 -4.39
CA ILE A 211 -9.47 0.81 -4.43
C ILE A 211 -9.70 1.47 -5.79
N ASN A 212 -8.70 2.17 -6.33
CA ASN A 212 -8.82 2.79 -7.66
C ASN A 212 -9.03 1.75 -8.78
N SER A 213 -8.38 0.59 -8.69
CA SER A 213 -8.59 -0.52 -9.63
C SER A 213 -10.03 -1.03 -9.58
N VAL A 214 -10.56 -1.29 -8.38
CA VAL A 214 -11.91 -1.83 -8.24
C VAL A 214 -13.00 -0.79 -8.51
N LYS A 215 -12.78 0.50 -8.21
CA LYS A 215 -13.67 1.59 -8.65
C LYS A 215 -13.82 1.59 -10.17
N LYS A 216 -12.68 1.55 -10.89
CA LYS A 216 -12.68 1.48 -12.35
C LYS A 216 -13.45 0.27 -12.86
N SER A 217 -13.21 -0.91 -12.30
CA SER A 217 -13.90 -2.14 -12.70
C SER A 217 -15.40 -2.14 -12.37
N ALA A 218 -15.82 -1.44 -11.32
CA ALA A 218 -17.23 -1.26 -10.97
C ALA A 218 -17.91 -0.14 -11.79
N GLY A 219 -17.16 0.56 -12.65
CA GLY A 219 -17.66 1.73 -13.40
C GLY A 219 -17.99 2.92 -12.50
N ILE A 220 -17.26 3.08 -11.40
CA ILE A 220 -17.31 4.25 -10.51
C ILE A 220 -16.23 5.23 -10.98
N GLY A 221 -16.58 6.51 -11.14
CA GLY A 221 -15.64 7.52 -11.59
C GLY A 221 -14.44 7.68 -10.65
N ALA A 222 -13.25 7.97 -11.19
CA ALA A 222 -12.04 8.13 -10.37
C ALA A 222 -12.24 9.20 -9.27
N ASN A 223 -12.88 10.32 -9.61
CA ASN A 223 -13.17 11.43 -8.71
C ASN A 223 -14.56 11.36 -8.07
N GLU A 224 -15.34 10.31 -8.36
CA GLU A 224 -16.66 10.12 -7.76
C GLU A 224 -16.48 9.84 -6.27
N LYS A 225 -17.16 10.62 -5.43
CA LYS A 225 -17.15 10.38 -4.00
C LYS A 225 -17.95 9.13 -3.68
N ILE A 226 -17.41 8.30 -2.79
CA ILE A 226 -18.04 7.07 -2.32
C ILE A 226 -18.16 7.10 -0.81
N GLY A 227 -19.29 6.63 -0.30
CA GLY A 227 -19.57 6.50 1.11
C GLY A 227 -19.05 5.19 1.71
N ALA A 228 -19.30 5.03 3.00
CA ALA A 228 -18.78 3.95 3.82
C ALA A 228 -19.21 2.56 3.34
N GLY A 229 -20.49 2.41 2.96
CA GLY A 229 -21.05 1.15 2.46
C GLY A 229 -20.43 0.74 1.13
N THR A 230 -20.33 1.66 0.18
CA THR A 230 -19.69 1.43 -1.12
C THR A 230 -18.20 1.14 -0.98
N LEU A 231 -17.49 1.94 -0.16
CA LEU A 231 -16.07 1.73 0.11
C LEU A 231 -15.82 0.33 0.65
N TYR A 232 -16.62 -0.11 1.61
CA TYR A 232 -16.48 -1.46 2.15
C TYR A 232 -16.88 -2.53 1.11
N ALA A 233 -17.96 -2.32 0.36
CA ALA A 233 -18.37 -3.25 -0.69
C ALA A 233 -17.30 -3.45 -1.78
N LEU A 234 -16.54 -2.39 -2.13
CA LEU A 234 -15.40 -2.47 -3.04
C LEU A 234 -14.26 -3.34 -2.51
N ILE A 235 -14.06 -3.39 -1.18
CA ILE A 235 -13.04 -4.22 -0.54
C ILE A 235 -13.53 -5.67 -0.34
N PHE A 236 -14.80 -5.83 -0.01
CA PHE A 236 -15.41 -7.13 0.29
C PHE A 236 -15.76 -7.94 -0.97
N LEU A 237 -16.62 -7.39 -1.84
CA LEU A 237 -17.12 -8.03 -3.06
C LEU A 237 -17.21 -7.00 -4.20
N PRO A 238 -16.07 -6.58 -4.78
CA PRO A 238 -16.01 -5.46 -5.72
C PRO A 238 -16.96 -5.57 -6.92
N ALA A 239 -17.17 -6.77 -7.44
CA ALA A 239 -18.12 -7.05 -8.53
C ALA A 239 -19.57 -6.64 -8.21
N ARG A 240 -19.89 -6.52 -6.93
CA ARG A 240 -21.23 -6.29 -6.39
C ARG A 240 -21.36 -4.93 -5.70
N ALA A 241 -20.32 -4.08 -5.75
CA ALA A 241 -20.30 -2.81 -5.02
C ALA A 241 -21.44 -1.82 -5.40
N LYS A 242 -22.07 -2.00 -6.57
CA LYS A 242 -23.25 -1.21 -6.98
C LYS A 242 -24.60 -1.84 -6.57
N ARG A 243 -24.61 -3.03 -5.98
CA ARG A 243 -25.83 -3.69 -5.48
C ARG A 243 -26.08 -3.31 -4.03
N ASP A 244 -27.35 -3.27 -3.63
CA ASP A 244 -27.73 -3.07 -2.23
C ASP A 244 -27.52 -4.34 -1.41
N VAL A 245 -27.91 -5.49 -1.96
CA VAL A 245 -27.60 -6.81 -1.42
C VAL A 245 -26.33 -7.36 -2.07
N LEU A 246 -25.30 -7.56 -1.26
CA LEU A 246 -23.98 -8.04 -1.68
C LEU A 246 -23.88 -9.55 -1.66
N ALA A 247 -24.56 -10.23 -0.73
CA ALA A 247 -24.66 -11.69 -0.70
C ALA A 247 -25.94 -12.12 0.01
N SER A 248 -26.48 -13.29 -0.33
CA SER A 248 -27.62 -13.91 0.36
C SER A 248 -27.35 -15.38 0.66
N CYS A 249 -27.93 -15.89 1.76
CA CYS A 249 -27.88 -17.29 2.16
C CYS A 249 -28.48 -18.26 1.12
N ASN A 250 -29.32 -17.75 0.21
CA ASN A 250 -29.94 -18.53 -0.86
C ASN A 250 -29.05 -18.68 -2.10
N GLU A 251 -27.90 -18.02 -2.14
CA GLU A 251 -26.96 -18.17 -3.25
C GLU A 251 -26.19 -19.50 -3.17
N SER A 252 -25.95 -20.14 -4.31
CA SER A 252 -25.18 -21.40 -4.38
C SER A 252 -23.67 -21.24 -4.14
N ASN A 253 -23.19 -20.00 -4.00
CA ASN A 253 -21.78 -19.70 -3.76
C ASN A 253 -21.48 -19.45 -2.27
N ALA A 254 -20.20 -19.39 -1.92
CA ALA A 254 -19.78 -19.28 -0.52
C ALA A 254 -19.76 -17.85 0.04
N TYR A 255 -20.23 -16.83 -0.70
CA TYR A 255 -20.08 -15.43 -0.27
C TYR A 255 -20.78 -15.14 1.05
N TYR A 256 -22.04 -15.59 1.21
CA TYR A 256 -22.76 -15.41 2.46
C TYR A 256 -22.20 -16.32 3.57
N SER A 257 -22.06 -17.62 3.29
CA SER A 257 -21.67 -18.60 4.33
C SER A 257 -20.28 -18.34 4.91
N ALA A 258 -19.32 -17.85 4.12
CA ALA A 258 -18.00 -17.46 4.60
C ALA A 258 -18.00 -16.15 5.40
N ASN A 259 -19.03 -15.31 5.26
CA ASN A 259 -19.05 -13.94 5.79
C ASN A 259 -20.32 -13.62 6.59
N LYS A 260 -21.00 -14.65 7.13
CA LYS A 260 -22.26 -14.50 7.89
C LYS A 260 -22.19 -13.51 9.05
N GLY A 261 -20.99 -13.19 9.55
CA GLY A 261 -20.79 -12.20 10.61
C GLY A 261 -20.96 -10.74 10.15
N LEU A 262 -21.19 -10.51 8.85
CA LEU A 262 -21.53 -9.21 8.27
C LEU A 262 -23.04 -8.98 8.16
N ASP A 263 -23.85 -10.04 8.20
CA ASP A 263 -25.31 -9.97 8.35
C ASP A 263 -25.61 -9.61 9.82
N ARG A 264 -26.07 -8.38 10.04
CA ARG A 264 -26.21 -7.78 11.37
C ARG A 264 -27.62 -8.01 11.94
N ASN A 265 -28.64 -8.08 11.09
CA ASN A 265 -30.03 -8.26 11.51
C ASN A 265 -30.48 -9.74 11.47
N GLY A 266 -29.68 -10.63 10.88
CA GLY A 266 -29.93 -12.07 10.76
C GLY A 266 -30.97 -12.43 9.71
N ASP A 267 -31.21 -11.57 8.71
CA ASP A 267 -32.25 -11.79 7.68
C ASP A 267 -31.80 -12.67 6.52
N GLY A 268 -30.54 -13.13 6.54
CA GLY A 268 -29.98 -13.96 5.48
C GLY A 268 -29.39 -13.16 4.32
N MET A 269 -29.19 -11.85 4.48
CA MET A 269 -28.58 -10.96 3.50
C MET A 269 -27.40 -10.20 4.10
N ILE A 270 -26.40 -9.90 3.28
CA ILE A 270 -25.34 -8.95 3.60
C ILE A 270 -25.55 -7.76 2.70
N THR A 271 -25.86 -6.61 3.28
CA THR A 271 -26.18 -5.38 2.55
C THR A 271 -25.10 -4.31 2.69
N LYS A 272 -25.05 -3.37 1.74
CA LYS A 272 -24.19 -2.18 1.86
C LYS A 272 -24.50 -1.37 3.12
N ASP A 273 -25.77 -1.28 3.49
CA ASP A 273 -26.20 -0.52 4.66
C ASP A 273 -25.67 -1.14 5.95
N GLU A 274 -25.63 -2.46 6.05
CA GLU A 274 -25.03 -3.15 7.20
C GLU A 274 -23.51 -2.96 7.25
N LEU A 275 -22.85 -2.97 6.09
CA LEU A 275 -21.43 -2.62 6.02
C LEU A 275 -21.18 -1.19 6.49
N ALA A 276 -22.00 -0.21 6.05
CA ALA A 276 -21.93 1.18 6.48
C ALA A 276 -22.18 1.32 8.00
N GLN A 277 -23.21 0.65 8.54
CA GLN A 277 -23.51 0.63 9.97
C GLN A 277 -22.37 0.03 10.80
N ARG A 278 -21.73 -1.02 10.29
CA ARG A 278 -20.59 -1.67 10.94
C ARG A 278 -19.42 -0.69 11.10
N VAL A 279 -19.03 -0.03 10.01
CA VAL A 279 -17.89 0.90 10.05
C VAL A 279 -18.19 2.14 10.88
N ARG A 280 -19.41 2.68 10.80
CA ARG A 280 -19.88 3.77 11.68
C ARG A 280 -19.84 3.39 13.16
N GLY A 281 -20.11 2.14 13.49
CA GLY A 281 -20.00 1.64 14.87
C GLY A 281 -18.59 1.71 15.45
N TYR A 282 -17.53 1.77 14.63
CA TYR A 282 -16.15 1.96 15.11
C TYR A 282 -15.78 3.42 15.33
N MET A 283 -16.60 4.35 14.81
CA MET A 283 -16.36 5.79 14.88
C MET A 283 -17.11 6.48 16.03
N ALA A 284 -17.99 5.73 16.70
CA ALA A 284 -18.79 6.16 17.85
C ALA A 284 -17.99 6.13 19.15
#